data_AF-A0A938SBU0-F1
#
_entry.id   AF-A0A938SBU0-F1
#
_cell.length_a   1.000
_cell.length_b   1.000
_cell.length_c   1.000
_cell.angle_alpha   90.00
_cell.angle_beta   90.00
_cell.angle_gamma   90.00
#
_symmetry.space_group_name_H-M   'P 1'
#
loop_
_entity.id
_entity.type
_entity.pdbx_description
1 polymer ?
#
loop_
_entity_poly.entity_id
_entity_poly.type
_entity_poly.pdbx_seq_one_letter_code
_entity_poly.pdbx_strand_id
1 'polypeptide(L)'
;MTRLVVLAFLLAVASRPCLGITLYVASDGNDSWSGALAKPNAAKTDGPVATLVGARNAVRKLKAAGGLKEPVRVMIRGGMYELKEPFVLEPQDSGTAEC
;
A
#
# COMPACT_ATOMS: atom_id res chain seq x y z
N MET A 1 -0.53 -59.91 2.82
CA MET A 1 -1.11 -59.23 4.00
C MET A 1 0.07 -58.85 4.87
N THR A 2 0.53 -57.60 4.94
CA THR A 2 -0.15 -56.47 5.59
C THR A 2 0.52 -55.12 5.26
N ARG A 3 -0.33 -54.15 4.89
CA ARG A 3 -0.31 -52.71 5.21
C ARG A 3 0.81 -51.82 4.65
N LEU A 4 0.49 -51.26 3.47
CA LEU A 4 0.98 -50.00 2.94
C LEU A 4 0.65 -48.85 3.92
N VAL A 5 1.67 -48.22 4.52
CA VAL A 5 1.50 -46.98 5.29
C VAL A 5 1.59 -45.83 4.29
N VAL A 6 0.44 -45.31 3.86
CA VAL A 6 0.38 -44.08 3.06
C VAL A 6 0.58 -42.91 4.01
N LEU A 7 1.80 -42.37 4.03
CA LEU A 7 2.12 -41.13 4.73
C LEU A 7 1.47 -39.98 3.95
N ALA A 8 0.29 -39.55 4.39
CA ALA A 8 -0.38 -38.39 3.82
C ALA A 8 0.40 -37.12 4.16
N PHE A 9 1.20 -36.64 3.22
CA PHE A 9 1.87 -35.35 3.31
C PHE A 9 0.81 -34.26 3.11
N LEU A 10 0.25 -33.71 4.20
CA LEU A 10 -0.52 -32.48 4.12
C LEU A 10 0.44 -31.37 3.63
N LEU A 11 0.38 -31.02 2.35
CA LEU A 11 0.91 -29.73 1.90
C LEU A 11 0.05 -28.63 2.52
N ALA A 12 0.46 -28.16 3.70
CA ALA A 12 -0.01 -26.89 4.21
C ALA A 12 0.47 -25.80 3.25
N VAL A 13 -0.44 -25.26 2.44
CA VAL A 13 -0.18 -24.05 1.65
C VAL A 13 -0.02 -22.92 2.66
N ALA A 14 1.22 -22.64 3.06
CA ALA A 14 1.53 -21.51 3.92
C ALA A 14 1.33 -20.23 3.12
N SER A 15 0.18 -19.57 3.29
CA SER A 15 -0.02 -18.20 2.84
C SER A 15 0.98 -17.29 3.54
N ARG A 16 1.93 -16.70 2.79
CA ARG A 16 2.83 -15.71 3.36
C ARG A 16 2.01 -14.47 3.74
N PRO A 17 2.06 -14.01 5.01
CA PRO A 17 1.41 -12.77 5.37
C PRO A 17 2.04 -11.63 4.56
N CYS A 18 1.21 -10.97 3.77
CA CYS A 18 1.56 -9.83 2.95
C CYS A 18 1.67 -8.59 3.85
N LEU A 19 2.77 -8.47 4.59
CA LEU A 19 3.14 -7.21 5.23
C LEU A 19 3.44 -6.18 4.14
N GLY A 20 3.12 -4.92 4.39
CA GLY A 20 3.25 -3.89 3.38
C GLY A 20 3.22 -2.48 3.95
N ILE A 21 3.75 -1.55 3.17
CA ILE A 21 3.72 -0.12 3.47
C ILE A 21 2.27 0.35 3.39
N THR A 22 1.81 1.08 4.40
CA THR A 22 0.50 1.74 4.36
C THR A 22 0.69 3.24 4.23
N LEU A 23 0.09 3.82 3.18
CA LEU A 23 -0.05 5.26 2.99
C LEU A 23 -1.49 5.67 3.28
N TYR A 24 -1.67 6.82 3.89
CA TYR A 24 -2.97 7.38 4.25
C TYR A 24 -3.27 8.63 3.43
N VAL A 25 -4.53 8.77 3.01
CA VAL A 25 -5.06 9.95 2.35
C VAL A 25 -6.17 10.52 3.21
N ALA A 26 -6.14 11.82 3.52
CA ALA A 26 -7.15 12.50 4.32
C ALA A 26 -7.37 13.93 3.83
N SER A 27 -8.58 14.45 3.95
CA SER A 27 -8.92 15.82 3.53
C SER A 27 -8.22 16.91 4.37
N ASP A 28 -7.75 16.56 5.57
CA ASP A 28 -6.89 17.37 6.44
C ASP A 28 -5.38 17.07 6.26
N GLY A 29 -5.03 16.34 5.20
CA GLY A 29 -3.68 15.95 4.85
C GLY A 29 -2.86 17.05 4.14
N ASN A 30 -1.63 16.70 3.78
CA ASN A 30 -0.75 17.55 2.97
C ASN A 30 0.12 16.68 2.05
N ASP A 31 0.11 16.96 0.74
CA ASP A 31 0.86 16.18 -0.26
C ASP A 31 2.39 16.32 -0.15
N SER A 32 2.89 17.22 0.72
CA SER A 32 4.30 17.27 1.10
C SER A 32 4.67 16.32 2.24
N TRP A 33 3.70 15.73 2.94
CA TRP A 33 3.93 14.77 4.01
C TRP A 33 4.23 13.37 3.47
N SER A 34 4.75 12.50 4.34
CA SER A 34 5.14 11.13 3.97
C SER A 34 3.94 10.26 3.59
N GLY A 35 2.77 10.53 4.19
CA GLY A 35 1.60 9.67 4.10
C GLY A 35 1.65 8.48 5.06
N ALA A 36 2.71 8.27 5.83
CA ALA A 36 2.88 7.07 6.68
C ALA A 36 2.02 7.11 7.96
N LEU A 37 1.53 8.29 8.36
CA LEU A 37 0.73 8.48 9.56
C LEU A 37 -0.76 8.64 9.22
N ALA A 38 -1.61 7.92 9.94
CA ALA A 38 -3.06 7.97 9.74
C ALA A 38 -3.72 9.30 10.15
N LYS A 39 -3.00 10.14 10.89
CA LYS A 39 -3.39 11.48 11.35
C LYS A 39 -2.14 12.38 11.33
N PRO A 40 -2.30 13.71 11.17
CA PRO A 40 -1.20 14.64 11.36
C PRO A 40 -0.52 14.42 12.72
N ASN A 41 0.81 14.45 12.75
CA ASN A 41 1.53 14.47 14.01
C ASN A 41 1.29 15.81 14.75
N ALA A 42 1.63 15.87 16.04
CA ALA A 42 1.36 17.06 16.85
C ALA A 42 2.03 18.34 16.31
N ALA A 43 3.20 18.19 15.68
CA ALA A 43 3.95 19.30 15.09
C ALA A 43 3.45 19.71 13.69
N LYS A 44 2.49 18.98 13.11
CA LYS A 44 2.03 19.15 11.71
C LYS A 44 3.15 19.13 10.68
N THR A 45 4.20 18.36 10.95
CA THR A 45 5.34 18.16 10.05
C THR A 45 5.22 16.89 9.23
N ASP A 46 4.32 15.99 9.63
CA ASP A 46 4.01 14.76 8.90
C ASP A 46 2.58 14.30 9.18
N GLY A 47 2.05 13.42 8.34
CA GLY A 47 0.64 13.04 8.35
C GLY A 47 0.21 12.31 7.07
N PRO A 48 -1.11 12.18 6.83
CA PRO A 48 -1.64 11.66 5.58
C PRO A 48 -1.39 12.64 4.43
N VAL A 49 -1.26 12.13 3.21
CA VAL A 49 -1.30 13.00 2.02
C VAL A 49 -2.73 13.54 1.82
N ALA A 50 -2.86 14.66 1.10
CA ALA A 50 -4.15 15.33 0.91
C ALA A 50 -4.97 14.69 -0.23
N THR A 51 -4.30 14.24 -1.29
CA THR A 51 -4.96 13.87 -2.55
C THR A 51 -4.61 12.47 -3.05
N LEU A 52 -5.46 11.92 -3.93
CA LEU A 52 -5.16 10.67 -4.64
C LEU A 52 -3.91 10.80 -5.53
N VAL A 53 -3.70 11.98 -6.13
CA VAL A 53 -2.51 12.29 -6.91
C VAL A 53 -1.26 12.31 -6.02
N GLY A 54 -1.34 12.92 -4.84
CA GLY A 54 -0.30 12.89 -3.82
C GLY A 54 0.07 11.47 -3.41
N ALA A 55 -0.93 10.61 -3.18
CA ALA A 55 -0.72 9.21 -2.85
C ALA A 55 0.01 8.44 -3.97
N ARG A 56 -0.46 8.58 -5.22
CA ARG A 56 0.22 7.99 -6.40
C ARG A 56 1.66 8.48 -6.50
N ASN A 57 1.89 9.78 -6.33
CA ASN A 57 3.23 10.36 -6.39
C ASN A 57 4.14 9.84 -5.26
N ALA A 58 3.60 9.64 -4.06
CA ALA A 58 4.33 9.01 -2.96
C ALA A 58 4.72 7.55 -3.28
N VAL A 59 3.79 6.76 -3.84
CA VAL A 59 4.10 5.39 -4.31
C VAL A 59 5.21 5.39 -5.37
N ARG A 60 5.15 6.31 -6.35
CA ARG A 60 6.20 6.45 -7.38
C ARG A 60 7.56 6.81 -6.77
N LYS A 61 7.60 7.69 -5.79
CA LYS A 61 8.83 8.03 -5.05
C LYS A 61 9.39 6.81 -4.30
N LEU A 62 8.54 6.02 -3.64
CA LEU A 62 8.95 4.78 -2.98
C LEU A 62 9.55 3.77 -3.97
N LYS A 63 8.91 3.59 -5.14
CA LYS A 63 9.45 2.73 -6.21
C LYS A 63 10.81 3.23 -6.71
N ALA A 64 10.97 4.53 -6.91
CA ALA A 64 12.22 5.13 -7.39
C ALA A 64 13.38 5.03 -6.39
N ALA A 65 13.09 4.95 -5.08
CA ALA A 65 14.11 4.93 -4.03
C ALA A 65 14.85 3.57 -3.88
N GLY A 66 14.47 2.54 -4.64
CA GLY A 66 15.12 1.22 -4.57
C GLY A 66 14.21 0.02 -4.90
N GLY A 67 13.05 0.28 -5.49
CA GLY A 67 12.01 -0.73 -5.73
C GLY A 67 11.19 -1.02 -4.47
N LEU A 68 9.97 -1.52 -4.67
CA LEU A 68 9.11 -2.01 -3.60
C LEU A 68 9.37 -3.51 -3.43
N LYS A 69 9.70 -3.92 -2.20
CA LYS A 69 9.85 -5.35 -1.82
C LYS A 69 8.60 -5.93 -1.17
N GLU A 70 7.62 -5.06 -0.92
CA GLU A 70 6.37 -5.36 -0.24
C GLU A 70 5.27 -4.52 -0.90
N PRO A 71 4.00 -4.96 -0.87
CA PRO A 71 2.90 -4.18 -1.42
C PRO A 71 2.76 -2.83 -0.72
N VAL A 72 2.17 -1.87 -1.44
CA VAL A 72 1.74 -0.61 -0.86
C VAL A 72 0.22 -0.57 -0.79
N ARG A 73 -0.32 -0.39 0.41
CA ARG A 73 -1.74 -0.15 0.66
C ARG A 73 -1.98 1.35 0.78
N VAL A 74 -2.92 1.88 -0.01
CA VAL A 74 -3.38 3.27 0.12
C VAL A 74 -4.74 3.27 0.81
N MET A 75 -4.81 3.84 2.03
CA MET A 75 -6.02 3.95 2.83
C MET A 75 -6.59 5.37 2.76
N ILE A 76 -7.75 5.51 2.12
CA ILE A 76 -8.43 6.79 1.96
C ILE A 76 -9.43 6.96 3.10
N ARG A 77 -9.34 8.06 3.84
CA ARG A 77 -10.27 8.38 4.94
C ARG A 77 -11.62 8.84 4.36
N GLY A 78 -12.67 8.75 5.17
CA GLY A 78 -13.98 9.24 4.77
C GLY A 78 -13.95 10.75 4.51
N GLY A 79 -14.55 11.17 3.40
CA GLY A 79 -14.59 12.57 2.96
C GLY A 79 -14.91 12.69 1.47
N MET A 80 -14.98 13.92 0.98
CA MET A 80 -15.10 14.21 -0.46
C MET A 80 -13.73 14.60 -1.02
N TYR A 81 -13.34 13.95 -2.11
CA TYR A 81 -12.07 14.21 -2.81
C TYR A 81 -12.39 14.65 -4.23
N GLU A 82 -12.46 15.96 -4.43
CA GLU A 82 -12.75 16.53 -5.74
C GLU A 82 -11.55 16.38 -6.67
N LEU A 83 -11.79 15.86 -7.87
CA LEU A 83 -10.79 15.69 -8.91
C LEU A 83 -11.08 16.69 -10.03
N LYS A 84 -10.14 17.62 -10.27
CA LYS A 84 -10.23 18.59 -11.38
C LYS A 84 -9.95 17.95 -12.74
N GLU A 85 -9.30 16.79 -12.73
CA GLU A 85 -8.89 16.02 -13.89
C GLU A 85 -8.98 14.52 -13.56
N PRO A 86 -9.03 13.63 -14.56
CA PRO A 86 -9.04 12.20 -14.32
C PRO A 86 -7.84 11.74 -13.48
N PHE A 87 -8.08 10.82 -12.55
CA PHE A 87 -7.00 10.13 -11.85
C PHE A 87 -6.39 9.07 -12.77
N VAL A 88 -5.29 9.41 -13.44
CA VAL A 88 -4.60 8.53 -14.39
C VAL A 88 -3.63 7.60 -13.67
N LEU A 89 -3.69 6.31 -13.97
CA LEU A 89 -2.70 5.30 -13.60
C LEU A 89 -1.98 4.82 -14.85
N GLU A 90 -0.65 4.81 -14.79
CA GLU A 90 0.25 4.45 -15.88
C GLU A 90 0.99 3.14 -15.56
N PRO A 91 1.70 2.51 -16.51
CA PRO A 91 2.43 1.27 -16.25
C PRO A 91 3.38 1.31 -15.03
N GLN A 92 3.94 2.49 -14.73
CA GLN A 92 4.78 2.72 -13.54
C GLN A 92 4.02 2.59 -12.20
N ASP A 93 2.69 2.68 -12.20
CA ASP A 93 1.86 2.53 -11.00
C ASP A 93 1.52 1.06 -10.69
N SER A 94 1.70 0.15 -11.65
CA SER A 94 1.46 -1.28 -11.50
C SER A 94 2.22 -1.91 -10.34
N GLY A 95 1.56 -2.78 -9.58
CA GLY A 95 2.21 -3.70 -8.65
C GLY A 95 2.66 -4.99 -9.36
N THR A 96 3.03 -5.98 -8.56
CA THR A 96 3.24 -7.35 -9.01
C THR A 96 2.30 -8.28 -8.26
N ALA A 97 2.26 -9.56 -8.61
CA ALA A 97 1.39 -10.53 -7.93
C ALA A 97 1.93 -10.92 -6.55
N GLU A 98 3.21 -10.66 -6.30
CA GLU A 98 3.91 -11.10 -5.11
C GLU A 98 3.57 -10.25 -3.87
N CYS A 99 3.53 -11.00 -2.77
CA CYS A 99 3.88 -10.58 -1.43
C CYS A 99 5.29 -11.13 -1.15
#